data_AF-A0A920QJ22-F1
#
_entry.id   AF-A0A920QJ22-F1
#
_cell.length_a   1.000
_cell.length_b   1.000
_cell.length_c   1.000
_cell.angle_alpha   90.00
_cell.angle_beta   90.00
_cell.angle_gamma   90.00
#
_symmetry.space_group_name_H-M   'P 1'
#
loop_
_entity.id
_entity.type
_entity.pdbx_description
1 polymer ?
#
loop_
_entity_poly.entity_id
_entity_poly.type
_entity_poly.pdbx_seq_one_letter_code
_entity_poly.pdbx_strand_id
1 'polypeptide(L)'
;MNGGLISLEQYGINVDKVIRNAKAPKLYEEALTHEPDAAISSDGALIVSSYEKTGRSPKDKRIVENPSIEKDVWWGNINIGMDPDTFMITRGRAIDYLNTQSRIYVVDGFAGWDANYQIKVRIITTRPYHALFMYNMLIRPSNEQLDNFGEPDYVIFNAGQCSADPLTKHMTSKTSVELNFDRKEFVILGTEYAGEMKKGVFTIMNYIMPKQGILSMHSSANVGKNNDVALFFGLSGTGKTTLSADPKRQLIGDDEHCWSDDGIFNIEGGCYAKCFNLSEEKEPDIYKAIKFGTVLENVDYDEETHVVDYDGTSLTENTRASYPIEYIQNAKIPCVGSHPKNIIFLTCDAFGVLPPVSKLNSSQAMYHFISGYTAKVAGTEVGVTEPEATFSACFGAAFMVWHPSKYAELLAERIEQNGTSVWLVNTGWSGGGYGEGERMPLKYTRSIIDSILDGTMNNAPVVKNKLFGFDVPTESPDVPVEIMLPRNTWSDGDAYDEAERNLAIMFRDNFKQFEEGSSKEILEAGPNFS
;
A
#
# COMPACT_ATOMS: atom_id res chain seq x y z
N MET A 1 -30.46 15.21 -4.34
CA MET A 1 -30.21 16.45 -3.57
C MET A 1 -28.73 16.75 -3.70
N ASN A 2 -28.41 17.88 -4.35
CA ASN A 2 -27.02 18.32 -4.52
C ASN A 2 -26.47 18.69 -3.14
N GLY A 3 -25.26 18.22 -2.80
CA GLY A 3 -24.61 18.48 -1.53
C GLY A 3 -24.65 19.98 -1.19
N GLY A 4 -25.00 20.31 0.06
CA GLY A 4 -25.19 21.68 0.50
C GLY A 4 -24.01 22.60 0.14
N LEU A 5 -24.32 23.89 -0.04
CA LEU A 5 -23.32 24.94 -0.23
C LEU A 5 -22.28 24.85 0.90
N ILE A 6 -21.01 24.67 0.52
CA ILE A 6 -19.89 24.66 1.45
C ILE A 6 -19.07 25.92 1.24
N SER A 7 -18.79 26.64 2.33
CA SER A 7 -17.80 27.72 2.31
C SER A 7 -16.40 27.15 2.47
N LEU A 8 -15.48 27.61 1.63
CA LEU A 8 -14.04 27.32 1.72
C LEU A 8 -13.23 28.57 2.05
N GLU A 9 -13.91 29.65 2.47
CA GLU A 9 -13.30 30.94 2.83
C GLU A 9 -12.26 30.80 3.94
N GLN A 10 -12.46 29.86 4.87
CA GLN A 10 -11.50 29.57 5.94
C GLN A 10 -10.13 29.09 5.43
N TYR A 11 -10.08 28.56 4.21
CA TYR A 11 -8.84 28.19 3.54
C TYR A 11 -8.33 29.29 2.60
N GLY A 12 -9.06 30.40 2.46
CA GLY A 12 -8.77 31.45 1.48
C GLY A 12 -9.23 31.10 0.06
N ILE A 13 -10.15 30.14 -0.10
CA ILE A 13 -10.65 29.68 -1.41
C ILE A 13 -12.02 30.30 -1.70
N ASN A 14 -12.09 31.08 -2.78
CA ASN A 14 -13.25 31.78 -3.28
C ASN A 14 -13.44 31.43 -4.77
N VAL A 15 -14.25 30.41 -5.05
CA VAL A 15 -14.52 29.90 -6.39
C VAL A 15 -16.01 29.92 -6.67
N ASP A 16 -16.41 30.28 -7.89
CA ASP A 16 -17.82 30.44 -8.29
C ASP A 16 -18.65 29.16 -8.13
N LYS A 17 -18.05 28.00 -8.47
CA LYS A 17 -18.73 26.70 -8.45
C LYS A 17 -17.94 25.66 -7.66
N VAL A 18 -18.53 25.19 -6.56
CA VAL A 18 -18.01 24.07 -5.78
C VAL A 18 -18.92 22.85 -5.98
N ILE A 19 -18.36 21.76 -6.47
CA ILE A 19 -19.06 20.47 -6.64
C ILE A 19 -18.68 19.56 -5.49
N ARG A 20 -19.52 19.51 -4.45
CA ARG A 20 -19.28 18.74 -3.22
C ARG A 20 -19.90 17.35 -3.28
N ASN A 21 -19.11 16.31 -2.96
CA ASN A 21 -19.50 14.91 -2.81
C ASN A 21 -20.40 14.42 -3.96
N ALA A 22 -20.09 14.84 -5.19
CA ALA A 22 -20.81 14.38 -6.37
C ALA A 22 -20.64 12.87 -6.57
N LYS A 23 -21.72 12.21 -6.98
CA LYS A 23 -21.71 10.78 -7.29
C LYS A 23 -21.09 10.53 -8.66
N ALA A 24 -20.72 9.27 -8.92
CA ALA A 24 -20.10 8.84 -10.17
C ALA A 24 -20.75 9.42 -11.45
N PRO A 25 -22.09 9.38 -11.68
CA PRO A 25 -22.66 9.93 -12.91
C PRO A 25 -22.30 11.39 -13.17
N LYS A 26 -22.33 12.22 -12.12
CA LYS A 26 -22.02 13.65 -12.26
C LYS A 26 -20.53 13.88 -12.49
N LEU A 27 -19.66 13.08 -11.87
CA LEU A 27 -18.22 13.18 -12.06
C LEU A 27 -17.78 12.65 -13.43
N TYR A 28 -18.48 11.65 -13.98
CA TYR A 28 -18.30 11.21 -15.36
C TYR A 28 -18.65 12.32 -16.36
N GLU A 29 -19.82 12.97 -16.20
CA GLU A 29 -20.19 14.11 -17.03
C GLU A 29 -19.14 15.22 -16.99
N GLU A 30 -18.68 15.60 -15.78
CA GLU A 30 -17.69 16.66 -15.65
C GLU A 30 -16.32 16.22 -16.22
N ALA A 31 -15.91 14.96 -16.07
CA ALA A 31 -14.69 14.42 -16.68
C ALA A 31 -14.76 14.47 -18.21
N LEU A 32 -15.79 13.89 -18.82
CA LEU A 32 -15.94 13.84 -20.28
C LEU A 32 -16.12 15.24 -20.91
N THR A 33 -16.57 16.23 -20.13
CA THR A 33 -16.72 17.60 -20.62
C THR A 33 -15.44 18.43 -20.48
N HIS A 34 -14.59 18.13 -19.48
CA HIS A 34 -13.50 19.04 -19.08
C HIS A 34 -12.10 18.43 -19.07
N GLU A 35 -11.98 17.11 -19.19
CA GLU A 35 -10.71 16.40 -19.29
C GLU A 35 -10.57 15.89 -20.74
N PRO A 36 -9.62 16.45 -21.53
CA PRO A 36 -9.52 16.16 -22.97
C PRO A 36 -9.35 14.68 -23.32
N ASP A 37 -8.67 13.93 -22.45
CA ASP A 37 -8.31 12.52 -22.69
C ASP A 37 -9.20 11.56 -21.90
N ALA A 38 -10.29 12.05 -21.30
CA ALA A 38 -11.24 11.20 -20.59
C ALA A 38 -12.11 10.42 -21.59
N ALA A 39 -12.22 9.11 -21.37
CA ALA A 39 -13.06 8.22 -22.16
C ALA A 39 -13.85 7.26 -21.27
N ILE A 40 -14.83 6.57 -21.84
CA ILE A 40 -15.54 5.48 -21.17
C ILE A 40 -15.08 4.16 -21.79
N SER A 41 -14.64 3.20 -20.99
CA SER A 41 -14.31 1.86 -21.50
C SER A 41 -15.56 1.10 -21.97
N SER A 42 -15.36 0.01 -22.72
CA SER A 42 -16.43 -0.93 -23.09
C SER A 42 -17.22 -1.47 -21.88
N ASP A 43 -16.58 -1.54 -20.71
CA ASP A 43 -17.19 -1.97 -19.43
C ASP A 43 -17.84 -0.83 -18.64
N GLY A 44 -17.73 0.41 -19.12
CA GLY A 44 -18.31 1.60 -18.49
C GLY A 44 -17.39 2.31 -17.49
N ALA A 45 -16.14 1.88 -17.31
CA ALA A 45 -15.18 2.55 -16.44
C ALA A 45 -14.69 3.88 -17.06
N LEU A 46 -14.36 4.87 -16.24
CA LEU A 46 -13.81 6.15 -16.69
C LEU A 46 -12.30 5.99 -16.91
N ILE A 47 -11.85 6.08 -18.15
CA ILE A 47 -10.44 6.07 -18.54
C ILE A 47 -9.90 7.50 -18.47
N VAL A 48 -8.74 7.70 -17.85
CA VAL A 48 -8.06 8.99 -17.71
C VAL A 48 -6.54 8.85 -17.75
N SER A 49 -5.84 9.95 -17.99
CA SER A 49 -4.38 10.07 -17.86
C SER A 49 -3.97 10.99 -16.72
N SER A 50 -2.90 10.59 -16.04
CA SER A 50 -2.13 11.38 -15.05
C SER A 50 -0.93 12.10 -15.67
N TYR A 51 -0.80 12.01 -17.00
CA TYR A 51 0.21 12.71 -17.81
C TYR A 51 1.65 12.34 -17.42
N GLU A 52 2.50 13.33 -17.13
CA GLU A 52 3.94 13.14 -16.88
C GLU A 52 4.21 12.21 -15.69
N LYS A 53 3.37 12.30 -14.64
CA LYS A 53 3.57 11.54 -13.40
C LYS A 53 2.61 10.36 -13.37
N THR A 54 3.09 9.19 -13.78
CA THR A 54 2.33 7.93 -13.76
C THR A 54 2.58 7.09 -12.49
N GLY A 55 3.15 7.72 -11.46
CA GLY A 55 3.53 7.10 -10.20
C GLY A 55 3.93 8.14 -9.15
N ARG A 56 4.27 7.66 -7.95
CA ARG A 56 4.65 8.54 -6.83
C ARG A 56 5.94 9.30 -7.08
N SER A 57 6.12 10.40 -6.36
CA SER A 57 7.32 11.24 -6.34
C SER A 57 7.98 11.29 -4.95
N PRO A 58 8.56 10.18 -4.43
CA PRO A 58 9.12 10.14 -3.07
C PRO A 58 10.19 11.21 -2.79
N LYS A 59 11.00 11.57 -3.81
CA LYS A 59 12.06 12.59 -3.68
C LYS A 59 11.50 14.01 -3.52
N ASP A 60 10.24 14.23 -3.85
CA ASP A 60 9.55 15.52 -3.74
C ASP A 60 8.58 15.55 -2.54
N LYS A 61 8.49 14.46 -1.76
CA LYS A 61 7.72 14.40 -0.51
C LYS A 61 8.42 15.22 0.57
N ARG A 62 7.69 16.05 1.31
CA ARG A 62 8.19 16.82 2.45
C ARG A 62 7.26 16.74 3.66
N ILE A 63 7.83 16.83 4.86
CA ILE A 63 7.11 16.99 6.12
C ILE A 63 7.60 18.26 6.79
N VAL A 64 6.68 19.11 7.22
CA VAL A 64 7.03 20.37 7.90
C VAL A 64 7.64 20.08 9.27
N GLU A 65 8.83 20.60 9.52
CA GLU A 65 9.53 20.48 10.78
C GLU A 65 8.89 21.41 11.83
N ASN A 66 8.08 20.82 12.72
CA ASN A 66 7.52 21.49 13.88
C ASN A 66 8.05 20.86 15.19
N PRO A 67 8.22 21.63 16.27
CA PRO A 67 8.64 21.09 17.57
C PRO A 67 7.74 19.98 18.14
N SER A 68 6.45 19.98 17.75
CA SER A 68 5.44 19.00 18.17
C SER A 68 5.67 17.57 17.65
N ILE A 69 6.42 17.43 16.55
CA ILE A 69 6.65 16.15 15.86
C ILE A 69 8.14 15.78 15.78
N GLU A 70 9.03 16.65 16.25
CA GLU A 70 10.49 16.52 16.10
C GLU A 70 11.01 15.15 16.57
N LYS A 71 10.48 14.66 17.70
CA LYS A 71 10.84 13.36 18.30
C LYS A 71 10.03 12.18 17.75
N ASP A 72 8.95 12.46 17.05
CA ASP A 72 8.05 11.44 16.53
C ASP A 72 8.48 10.97 15.15
N VAL A 73 8.90 11.90 14.30
CA VAL A 73 9.24 11.63 12.90
C VAL A 73 10.66 11.09 12.78
N TRP A 74 10.81 9.99 12.04
CA TRP A 74 12.09 9.46 11.62
C TRP A 74 12.60 10.20 10.40
N TRP A 75 13.32 11.30 10.67
CA TRP A 75 13.89 12.18 9.66
C TRP A 75 14.98 11.49 8.82
N GLY A 76 14.96 11.72 7.51
CA GLY A 76 15.94 11.15 6.60
C GLY A 76 15.52 11.24 5.14
N ASN A 77 15.98 10.30 4.31
CA ASN A 77 15.71 10.30 2.87
C ASN A 77 14.25 9.95 2.52
N ILE A 78 13.47 9.45 3.48
CA ILE A 78 12.04 9.15 3.33
C ILE A 78 11.19 10.32 3.83
N ASN A 79 11.43 10.75 5.08
CA ASN A 79 10.76 11.88 5.69
C ASN A 79 11.72 13.08 5.61
N ILE A 80 11.65 13.78 4.49
CA ILE A 80 12.51 14.94 4.21
C ILE A 80 11.86 16.17 4.82
N GLY A 81 12.58 16.82 5.73
CA GLY A 81 12.11 18.01 6.42
C GLY A 81 12.04 19.27 5.55
N MET A 82 11.12 20.16 5.88
CA MET A 82 11.04 21.52 5.33
C MET A 82 10.60 22.52 6.41
N ASP A 83 10.98 23.78 6.26
CA ASP A 83 10.53 24.81 7.20
C ASP A 83 9.07 25.24 6.99
N PRO A 84 8.39 25.72 8.05
CA PRO A 84 7.00 26.16 7.97
C PRO A 84 6.74 27.30 6.99
N ASP A 85 7.68 28.24 6.82
CA ASP A 85 7.50 29.40 5.94
C ASP A 85 7.44 28.96 4.47
N THR A 86 8.30 28.01 4.08
CA THR A 86 8.31 27.38 2.77
C THR A 86 6.98 26.68 2.48
N PHE A 87 6.44 25.95 3.45
CA PHE A 87 5.13 25.31 3.31
C PHE A 87 4.01 26.33 3.11
N MET A 88 4.08 27.49 3.78
CA MET A 88 3.08 28.53 3.60
C MET A 88 3.14 29.16 2.20
N ILE A 89 4.32 29.25 1.58
CA ILE A 89 4.49 29.72 0.19
C ILE A 89 3.83 28.74 -0.79
N THR A 90 4.11 27.45 -0.66
CA THR A 90 3.58 26.40 -1.55
C THR A 90 2.08 26.18 -1.34
N ARG A 91 1.61 26.21 -0.09
CA ARG A 91 0.17 26.24 0.25
C ARG A 91 -0.52 27.44 -0.38
N GLY A 92 0.07 28.64 -0.27
CA GLY A 92 -0.45 29.86 -0.89
C GLY A 92 -0.59 29.70 -2.40
N ARG A 93 0.44 29.16 -3.06
CA ARG A 93 0.41 28.87 -4.50
C ARG A 93 -0.69 27.89 -4.89
N ALA A 94 -0.91 26.83 -4.11
CA ALA A 94 -1.99 25.88 -4.35
C ALA A 94 -3.37 26.56 -4.24
N ILE A 95 -3.59 27.39 -3.21
CA ILE A 95 -4.83 28.15 -3.02
C ILE A 95 -5.04 29.16 -4.14
N ASP A 96 -4.01 29.90 -4.52
CA ASP A 96 -4.07 30.85 -5.64
C ASP A 96 -4.48 30.15 -6.93
N TYR A 97 -3.87 28.99 -7.24
CA TYR A 97 -4.25 28.18 -8.38
C TYR A 97 -5.71 27.70 -8.31
N LEU A 98 -6.16 27.19 -7.15
CA LEU A 98 -7.55 26.79 -6.95
C LEU A 98 -8.52 27.95 -7.19
N ASN A 99 -8.17 29.17 -6.75
CA ASN A 99 -8.95 30.39 -6.96
C ASN A 99 -8.99 30.86 -8.42
N THR A 100 -8.04 30.47 -9.26
CA THR A 100 -8.10 30.74 -10.70
C THR A 100 -9.08 29.84 -11.46
N GLN A 101 -9.59 28.79 -10.82
CA GLN A 101 -10.49 27.86 -11.49
C GLN A 101 -11.92 28.38 -11.50
N SER A 102 -12.65 28.15 -12.59
CA SER A 102 -14.11 28.40 -12.64
C SER A 102 -14.91 27.45 -11.77
N ARG A 103 -14.33 26.28 -11.43
CA ARG A 103 -14.94 25.26 -10.59
C ARG A 103 -13.88 24.44 -9.87
N ILE A 104 -14.26 23.90 -8.73
CA ILE A 104 -13.48 22.91 -7.98
C ILE A 104 -14.40 21.81 -7.46
N TYR A 105 -13.79 20.68 -7.09
CA TYR A 105 -14.47 19.51 -6.55
C TYR A 105 -14.03 19.30 -5.11
N VAL A 106 -14.99 18.99 -4.25
CA VAL A 106 -14.75 18.71 -2.83
C VAL A 106 -15.27 17.32 -2.51
N VAL A 107 -14.46 16.51 -1.84
CA VAL A 107 -14.86 15.20 -1.33
C VAL A 107 -14.61 15.15 0.16
N ASP A 108 -15.68 15.16 0.94
CA ASP A 108 -15.64 14.83 2.36
C ASP A 108 -15.81 13.32 2.53
N GLY A 109 -14.88 12.68 3.23
CA GLY A 109 -14.91 11.26 3.51
C GLY A 109 -14.23 10.91 4.81
N PHE A 110 -14.31 9.64 5.18
CA PHE A 110 -13.62 9.13 6.35
C PHE A 110 -12.45 8.21 5.96
N ALA A 111 -11.43 8.18 6.82
CA ALA A 111 -10.39 7.17 6.79
C ALA A 111 -10.40 6.39 8.12
N GLY A 112 -10.39 5.06 8.04
CA GLY A 112 -10.58 4.15 9.17
C GLY A 112 -12.05 3.74 9.36
N TRP A 113 -12.33 2.43 9.22
CA TRP A 113 -13.68 1.88 9.40
C TRP A 113 -14.10 1.71 10.87
N ASP A 114 -13.16 1.72 11.81
CA ASP A 114 -13.47 1.75 13.23
C ASP A 114 -13.82 3.18 13.67
N ALA A 115 -15.07 3.38 14.10
CA ALA A 115 -15.60 4.69 14.48
C ALA A 115 -14.85 5.35 15.64
N ASN A 116 -14.13 4.59 16.48
CA ASN A 116 -13.33 5.14 17.58
C ASN A 116 -12.05 5.82 17.09
N TYR A 117 -11.54 5.42 15.93
CA TYR A 117 -10.27 5.88 15.36
C TYR A 117 -10.41 6.54 13.99
N GLN A 118 -11.65 6.65 13.51
CA GLN A 118 -12.00 7.23 12.23
C GLN A 118 -11.63 8.72 12.19
N ILE A 119 -11.00 9.17 11.10
CA ILE A 119 -10.70 10.58 10.86
C ILE A 119 -11.51 11.13 9.69
N LYS A 120 -11.90 12.40 9.78
CA LYS A 120 -12.55 13.15 8.71
C LYS A 120 -11.52 13.77 7.78
N VAL A 121 -11.61 13.45 6.50
CA VAL A 121 -10.70 13.98 5.47
C VAL A 121 -11.52 14.79 4.46
N ARG A 122 -11.07 16.01 4.17
CA ARG A 122 -11.59 16.84 3.08
C ARG A 122 -10.57 16.92 1.95
N ILE A 123 -10.96 16.50 0.76
CA ILE A 123 -10.17 16.65 -0.46
C ILE A 123 -10.71 17.83 -1.25
N ILE A 124 -9.83 18.72 -1.68
CA ILE A 124 -10.15 19.85 -2.58
C ILE A 124 -9.29 19.67 -3.83
N THR A 125 -9.92 19.55 -4.99
CA THR A 125 -9.22 19.25 -6.25
C THR A 125 -9.83 19.96 -7.45
N THR A 126 -9.05 20.11 -8.51
CA THR A 126 -9.46 20.73 -9.78
C THR A 126 -9.96 19.73 -10.82
N ARG A 127 -9.56 18.46 -10.74
CA ARG A 127 -9.93 17.44 -11.73
C ARG A 127 -11.10 16.57 -11.24
N PRO A 128 -12.17 16.41 -12.04
CA PRO A 128 -13.29 15.52 -11.69
C PRO A 128 -12.86 14.08 -11.39
N TYR A 129 -11.89 13.50 -12.13
CA TYR A 129 -11.47 12.13 -11.83
C TYR A 129 -10.77 12.01 -10.47
N HIS A 130 -10.01 13.02 -10.02
CA HIS A 130 -9.42 13.02 -8.68
C HIS A 130 -10.50 12.98 -7.58
N ALA A 131 -11.62 13.67 -7.81
CA ALA A 131 -12.76 13.60 -6.91
C ALA A 131 -13.43 12.22 -6.96
N LEU A 132 -13.57 11.61 -8.14
CA LEU A 132 -14.12 10.26 -8.25
C LEU A 132 -13.20 9.21 -7.60
N PHE A 133 -11.90 9.34 -7.79
CA PHE A 133 -10.89 8.54 -7.14
C PHE A 133 -11.03 8.61 -5.62
N MET A 134 -11.06 9.80 -5.02
CA MET A 134 -11.21 9.90 -3.56
C MET A 134 -12.60 9.54 -3.06
N TYR A 135 -13.64 9.65 -3.88
CA TYR A 135 -14.97 9.10 -3.59
C TYR A 135 -14.97 7.56 -3.54
N ASN A 136 -14.11 6.93 -4.33
CA ASN A 136 -13.89 5.49 -4.30
C ASN A 136 -13.00 5.08 -3.12
N MET A 137 -11.90 5.80 -2.88
CA MET A 137 -10.86 5.41 -1.92
C MET A 137 -11.14 5.79 -0.46
N LEU A 138 -11.92 6.85 -0.20
CA LEU A 138 -12.37 7.16 1.16
C LEU A 138 -13.68 6.44 1.49
N ILE A 139 -13.91 6.23 2.78
CA ILE A 139 -15.18 5.72 3.30
C ILE A 139 -16.22 6.82 3.13
N ARG A 140 -17.29 6.51 2.39
CA ARG A 140 -18.31 7.50 2.05
C ARG A 140 -19.22 7.77 3.25
N PRO A 141 -19.40 9.04 3.65
CA PRO A 141 -20.40 9.39 4.64
C PRO A 141 -21.81 9.08 4.13
N SER A 142 -22.70 8.69 5.03
CA SER A 142 -24.14 8.78 4.77
C SER A 142 -24.55 10.24 4.54
N ASN A 143 -25.73 10.48 3.98
CA ASN A 143 -26.23 11.86 3.81
C ASN A 143 -26.32 12.59 5.16
N GLU A 144 -26.73 11.91 6.23
CA GLU A 144 -26.80 12.48 7.58
C GLU A 144 -25.41 12.81 8.13
N GLN A 145 -24.42 11.92 7.93
CA GLN A 145 -23.04 12.19 8.32
C GLN A 145 -22.44 13.34 7.51
N LEU A 146 -22.82 13.50 6.25
CA LEU A 146 -22.35 14.58 5.39
C LEU A 146 -22.95 15.94 5.81
N ASP A 147 -24.24 15.96 6.13
CA ASP A 147 -24.93 17.16 6.65
C ASP A 147 -24.34 17.59 8.00
N ASN A 148 -23.89 16.62 8.81
CA ASN A 148 -23.26 16.84 10.12
C ASN A 148 -21.73 16.67 10.10
N PHE A 149 -21.08 16.77 8.94
CA PHE A 149 -19.64 16.46 8.82
C PHE A 149 -18.79 17.40 9.67
N GLY A 150 -19.21 18.66 9.78
CA GLY A 150 -18.49 19.71 10.51
C GLY A 150 -17.11 20.00 9.91
N GLU A 151 -16.18 20.37 10.78
CA GLU A 151 -14.78 20.60 10.38
C GLU A 151 -14.04 19.29 10.14
N PRO A 152 -13.30 19.14 9.03
CA PRO A 152 -12.47 17.97 8.81
C PRO A 152 -11.29 17.91 9.79
N ASP A 153 -10.80 16.71 10.06
CA ASP A 153 -9.55 16.55 10.81
C ASP A 153 -8.35 16.90 9.94
N TYR A 154 -8.36 16.50 8.66
CA TYR A 154 -7.31 16.85 7.70
C TYR A 154 -7.88 17.37 6.38
N VAL A 155 -7.15 18.28 5.74
CA VAL A 155 -7.50 18.85 4.44
C VAL A 155 -6.38 18.60 3.44
N ILE A 156 -6.72 18.05 2.27
CA ILE A 156 -5.80 17.84 1.16
C ILE A 156 -6.14 18.82 0.04
N PHE A 157 -5.20 19.70 -0.28
CA PHE A 157 -5.26 20.63 -1.41
C PHE A 157 -4.53 19.99 -2.59
N ASN A 158 -5.29 19.36 -3.50
CA ASN A 158 -4.75 18.82 -4.73
C ASN A 158 -4.83 19.88 -5.85
N ALA A 159 -3.76 20.65 -5.96
CA ALA A 159 -3.47 21.58 -7.05
C ALA A 159 -2.43 20.97 -8.02
N GLY A 160 -2.50 19.65 -8.26
CA GLY A 160 -1.51 18.89 -9.02
C GLY A 160 -1.21 19.41 -10.43
N GLN A 161 -2.19 20.05 -11.06
CA GLN A 161 -2.05 20.71 -12.37
C GLN A 161 -1.20 21.99 -12.33
N CYS A 162 -0.94 22.55 -11.14
CA CYS A 162 -0.04 23.67 -10.92
C CYS A 162 1.34 23.16 -10.53
N SER A 163 2.37 23.45 -11.32
CA SER A 163 3.75 23.12 -10.94
C SER A 163 4.19 23.88 -9.70
N ALA A 164 4.94 23.21 -8.82
CA ALA A 164 5.77 23.86 -7.82
C ALA A 164 6.84 24.74 -8.47
N ASP A 165 7.35 25.73 -7.73
CA ASP A 165 8.46 26.57 -8.16
C ASP A 165 9.79 25.95 -7.71
N PRO A 166 10.65 25.47 -8.63
CA PRO A 166 11.96 24.89 -8.27
C PRO A 166 12.92 25.88 -7.61
N LEU A 167 12.64 27.18 -7.66
CA LEU A 167 13.43 28.21 -6.97
C LEU A 167 13.01 28.39 -5.50
N THR A 168 11.86 27.84 -5.10
CA THR A 168 11.44 27.82 -3.69
C THR A 168 12.35 26.86 -2.91
N LYS A 169 12.72 27.26 -1.70
CA LYS A 169 13.59 26.46 -0.82
C LYS A 169 13.01 25.04 -0.64
N HIS A 170 13.86 24.04 -0.44
CA HIS A 170 13.50 22.62 -0.31
C HIS A 170 12.89 21.95 -1.56
N MET A 171 12.51 22.70 -2.60
CA MET A 171 11.99 22.14 -3.85
C MET A 171 13.13 21.61 -4.72
N THR A 172 12.95 20.40 -5.25
CA THR A 172 13.94 19.72 -6.09
C THR A 172 13.50 19.54 -7.54
N SER A 173 12.23 19.82 -7.81
CA SER A 173 11.62 19.66 -9.13
C SER A 173 10.39 20.59 -9.26
N LYS A 174 9.62 20.40 -10.32
CA LYS A 174 8.31 21.05 -10.50
C LYS A 174 7.19 20.36 -9.72
N THR A 175 7.49 19.29 -8.99
CA THR A 175 6.56 18.54 -8.16
C THR A 175 6.81 18.83 -6.68
N SER A 176 5.76 18.92 -5.88
CA SER A 176 5.85 18.95 -4.43
C SER A 176 4.67 18.25 -3.77
N VAL A 177 4.95 17.46 -2.74
CA VAL A 177 3.97 16.67 -1.98
C VAL A 177 4.24 16.87 -0.48
N GLU A 178 3.50 17.76 0.16
CA GLU A 178 3.89 18.30 1.46
C GLU A 178 2.83 18.05 2.54
N LEU A 179 3.27 17.70 3.74
CA LEU A 179 2.39 17.47 4.89
C LEU A 179 2.80 18.33 6.08
N ASN A 180 1.83 19.04 6.65
CA ASN A 180 1.98 19.76 7.91
C ASN A 180 1.02 19.18 8.96
N PHE A 181 1.56 18.45 9.95
CA PHE A 181 0.76 17.80 11.00
C PHE A 181 0.10 18.78 11.97
N ASP A 182 0.71 19.93 12.26
CA ASP A 182 0.15 20.92 13.19
C ASP A 182 -1.04 21.65 12.57
N ARG A 183 -0.92 21.97 11.29
CA ARG A 183 -2.00 22.59 10.52
C ARG A 183 -3.04 21.56 10.05
N LYS A 184 -2.68 20.27 10.06
CA LYS A 184 -3.45 19.16 9.50
C LYS A 184 -3.80 19.36 8.02
N GLU A 185 -2.81 19.85 7.27
CA GLU A 185 -2.94 20.20 5.86
C GLU A 185 -1.93 19.41 5.01
N PHE A 186 -2.37 18.95 3.85
CA PHE A 186 -1.53 18.29 2.84
C PHE A 186 -1.66 19.04 1.51
N VAL A 187 -0.55 19.30 0.82
CA VAL A 187 -0.51 20.10 -0.41
C VAL A 187 0.15 19.30 -1.53
N ILE A 188 -0.49 19.23 -2.69
CA ILE A 188 0.03 18.56 -3.89
C ILE A 188 0.13 19.59 -5.02
N LEU A 189 1.32 19.69 -5.60
CA LEU A 189 1.65 20.52 -6.76
C LEU A 189 2.46 19.70 -7.78
N GLY A 190 2.21 19.92 -9.07
CA GLY A 190 3.01 19.40 -10.18
C GLY A 190 3.03 17.88 -10.32
N THR A 191 1.97 17.21 -9.87
CA THR A 191 1.72 15.79 -10.11
C THR A 191 0.22 15.55 -10.13
N GLU A 192 -0.23 14.82 -11.15
CA GLU A 192 -1.62 14.41 -11.32
C GLU A 192 -1.76 12.91 -11.04
N TYR A 193 -0.77 12.28 -10.41
CA TYR A 193 -0.92 10.89 -9.99
C TYR A 193 -1.87 10.78 -8.79
N ALA A 194 -3.02 10.11 -8.95
CA ALA A 194 -4.04 10.04 -7.91
C ALA A 194 -3.55 9.38 -6.61
N GLY A 195 -2.59 8.45 -6.73
CA GLY A 195 -2.00 7.74 -5.60
C GLY A 195 -1.31 8.63 -4.57
N GLU A 196 -0.95 9.88 -4.89
CA GLU A 196 -0.41 10.81 -3.88
C GLU A 196 -1.46 11.20 -2.84
N MET A 197 -2.74 11.35 -3.22
CA MET A 197 -3.81 11.63 -2.25
C MET A 197 -4.04 10.43 -1.32
N LYS A 198 -4.14 9.22 -1.88
CA LYS A 198 -4.27 7.97 -1.12
C LYS A 198 -3.13 7.83 -0.10
N LYS A 199 -1.88 7.88 -0.58
CA LYS A 199 -0.71 7.67 0.28
C LYS A 199 -0.42 8.85 1.21
N GLY A 200 -0.95 10.04 0.92
CA GLY A 200 -1.02 11.16 1.86
C GLY A 200 -1.88 10.82 3.09
N VAL A 201 -3.10 10.32 2.88
CA VAL A 201 -3.97 9.83 3.96
C VAL A 201 -3.29 8.69 4.73
N PHE A 202 -2.66 7.75 4.02
CA PHE A 202 -1.93 6.67 4.69
C PHE A 202 -0.75 7.18 5.54
N THR A 203 0.00 8.18 5.05
CA THR A 203 1.07 8.81 5.83
C THR A 203 0.53 9.47 7.10
N ILE A 204 -0.65 10.11 7.02
CA ILE A 204 -1.34 10.67 8.18
C ILE A 204 -1.68 9.56 9.18
N MET A 205 -2.28 8.46 8.73
CA MET A 205 -2.61 7.30 9.58
C MET A 205 -1.37 6.68 10.23
N ASN A 206 -0.28 6.56 9.47
CA ASN A 206 1.02 6.07 9.97
C ASN A 206 1.65 6.97 11.03
N TYR A 207 1.24 8.24 11.14
CA TYR A 207 1.64 9.11 12.24
C TYR A 207 0.70 8.97 13.44
N ILE A 208 -0.60 9.19 13.23
CA ILE A 208 -1.57 9.33 14.33
C ILE A 208 -1.85 8.00 15.05
N MET A 209 -1.86 6.87 14.33
CA MET A 209 -2.22 5.58 14.91
C MET A 209 -1.11 5.06 15.85
N PRO A 210 0.18 5.03 15.46
CA PRO A 210 1.23 4.64 16.40
C PRO A 210 1.44 5.64 17.54
N LYS A 211 1.02 6.90 17.38
CA LYS A 211 0.99 7.86 18.50
C LYS A 211 0.02 7.43 19.59
N GLN A 212 -1.04 6.70 19.22
CA GLN A 212 -2.09 6.19 20.09
C GLN A 212 -1.89 4.71 20.49
N GLY A 213 -0.75 4.09 20.15
CA GLY A 213 -0.50 2.67 20.42
C GLY A 213 -1.21 1.70 19.45
N ILE A 214 -1.67 2.20 18.31
CA ILE A 214 -2.34 1.42 17.27
C ILE A 214 -1.35 1.15 16.14
N LEU A 215 -1.25 -0.11 15.74
CA LEU A 215 -0.36 -0.49 14.65
C LEU A 215 -1.01 -0.14 13.31
N SER A 216 -0.43 0.81 12.57
CA SER A 216 -0.77 1.06 11.16
C SER A 216 0.06 0.13 10.26
N MET A 217 -0.57 -0.48 9.25
CA MET A 217 -0.02 -1.60 8.48
C MET A 217 -0.21 -1.37 6.98
N HIS A 218 0.83 -1.67 6.21
CA HIS A 218 0.76 -1.78 4.75
C HIS A 218 0.59 -3.24 4.35
N SER A 219 -0.66 -3.71 4.39
CA SER A 219 -1.04 -5.10 4.24
C SER A 219 -2.37 -5.22 3.54
N SER A 220 -2.66 -6.37 2.92
CA SER A 220 -4.03 -6.75 2.66
C SER A 220 -4.55 -7.60 3.81
N ALA A 221 -5.87 -7.67 3.94
CA ALA A 221 -6.52 -8.43 4.99
C ALA A 221 -7.78 -9.12 4.49
N ASN A 222 -7.99 -10.35 4.93
CA ASN A 222 -9.23 -11.09 4.68
C ASN A 222 -9.65 -11.89 5.90
N VAL A 223 -10.89 -12.38 5.88
CA VAL A 223 -11.47 -13.15 6.99
C VAL A 223 -12.15 -14.42 6.48
N GLY A 224 -11.89 -15.53 7.16
CA GLY A 224 -12.56 -16.80 6.90
C GLY A 224 -13.94 -16.88 7.54
N LYS A 225 -14.65 -17.99 7.29
CA LYS A 225 -16.00 -18.23 7.80
C LYS A 225 -16.08 -18.31 9.33
N ASN A 226 -14.96 -18.59 10.00
CA ASN A 226 -14.88 -18.71 11.45
C ASN A 226 -14.39 -17.41 12.12
N ASN A 227 -14.47 -16.27 11.42
CA ASN A 227 -13.86 -15.00 11.82
C ASN A 227 -12.33 -15.09 12.04
N ASP A 228 -11.67 -16.05 11.39
CA ASP A 228 -10.23 -16.19 11.38
C ASP A 228 -9.63 -15.15 10.42
N VAL A 229 -9.08 -14.07 10.96
CA VAL A 229 -8.47 -12.98 10.17
C VAL A 229 -7.03 -13.35 9.77
N ALA A 230 -6.65 -13.00 8.54
CA ALA A 230 -5.29 -13.10 8.05
C ALA A 230 -4.81 -11.78 7.45
N LEU A 231 -3.56 -11.42 7.76
CA LEU A 231 -2.85 -10.25 7.20
C LEU A 231 -1.78 -10.72 6.22
N PHE A 232 -1.65 -10.05 5.08
CA PHE A 232 -0.63 -10.32 4.08
C PHE A 232 0.20 -9.06 3.85
N PHE A 233 1.47 -9.10 4.24
CA PHE A 233 2.44 -8.05 3.96
C PHE A 233 3.29 -8.44 2.76
N GLY A 234 3.69 -7.47 1.96
CA GLY A 234 4.56 -7.71 0.82
C GLY A 234 4.59 -6.53 -0.12
N LEU A 235 5.71 -6.35 -0.81
CA LEU A 235 5.86 -5.29 -1.83
C LEU A 235 5.04 -5.61 -3.10
N SER A 236 4.98 -4.65 -4.02
CA SER A 236 4.36 -4.87 -5.33
C SER A 236 4.98 -6.08 -6.03
N GLY A 237 4.15 -6.93 -6.66
CA GLY A 237 4.62 -8.12 -7.38
C GLY A 237 4.87 -9.38 -6.53
N THR A 238 4.77 -9.29 -5.20
CA THR A 238 4.95 -10.45 -4.27
C THR A 238 3.70 -11.32 -4.11
N GLY A 239 2.60 -11.02 -4.82
CA GLY A 239 1.37 -11.81 -4.77
C GLY A 239 0.36 -11.41 -3.68
N LYS A 240 0.57 -10.30 -2.96
CA LYS A 240 -0.37 -9.81 -1.92
C LYS A 240 -1.82 -9.76 -2.38
N THR A 241 -2.09 -9.10 -3.51
CA THR A 241 -3.44 -8.97 -4.07
C THR A 241 -3.99 -10.33 -4.49
N THR A 242 -3.21 -11.10 -5.24
CA THR A 242 -3.59 -12.43 -5.74
C THR A 242 -3.89 -13.44 -4.62
N LEU A 243 -3.16 -13.39 -3.51
CA LEU A 243 -3.31 -14.35 -2.38
C LEU A 243 -4.36 -13.90 -1.36
N SER A 244 -4.65 -12.59 -1.27
CA SER A 244 -5.72 -12.08 -0.40
C SER A 244 -7.10 -12.16 -1.04
N ALA A 245 -7.18 -12.15 -2.37
CA ALA A 245 -8.39 -12.41 -3.16
C ALA A 245 -8.71 -13.93 -3.23
N ASP A 246 -8.91 -14.54 -2.06
CA ASP A 246 -9.37 -15.93 -1.94
C ASP A 246 -10.90 -15.98 -2.00
N PRO A 247 -11.52 -16.69 -2.97
CA PRO A 247 -12.98 -16.80 -3.06
C PRO A 247 -13.64 -17.45 -1.82
N LYS A 248 -12.88 -18.15 -0.97
CA LYS A 248 -13.37 -18.76 0.27
C LYS A 248 -13.43 -17.75 1.44
N ARG A 249 -12.84 -16.57 1.30
CA ARG A 249 -12.60 -15.60 2.38
C ARG A 249 -13.07 -14.21 1.99
N GLN A 250 -13.65 -13.49 2.94
CA GLN A 250 -14.14 -12.15 2.66
C GLN A 250 -13.00 -11.12 2.75
N LEU A 251 -12.85 -10.27 1.73
CA LEU A 251 -11.84 -9.21 1.70
C LEU A 251 -12.21 -8.11 2.71
N ILE A 252 -11.30 -7.75 3.61
CA ILE A 252 -11.43 -6.59 4.49
C ILE A 252 -10.84 -5.34 3.80
N GLY A 253 -9.69 -5.48 3.15
CA GLY A 253 -9.07 -4.44 2.34
C GLY A 253 -7.79 -4.96 1.66
N ASP A 254 -7.33 -4.27 0.62
CA ASP A 254 -6.23 -4.74 -0.23
C ASP A 254 -4.85 -4.15 0.12
N ASP A 255 -4.77 -3.09 0.94
CA ASP A 255 -3.51 -2.33 1.04
C ASP A 255 -3.21 -1.67 2.41
N GLU A 256 -4.21 -1.10 3.10
CA GLU A 256 -3.97 -0.26 4.28
C GLU A 256 -4.90 -0.61 5.46
N HIS A 257 -4.33 -1.08 6.58
CA HIS A 257 -5.10 -1.46 7.77
C HIS A 257 -4.49 -0.88 9.04
N CYS A 258 -5.28 -0.89 10.11
CA CYS A 258 -4.82 -0.66 11.46
C CYS A 258 -5.19 -1.85 12.34
N TRP A 259 -4.40 -2.11 13.39
CA TRP A 259 -4.68 -3.10 14.42
C TRP A 259 -4.73 -2.42 15.80
N SER A 260 -5.96 -2.27 16.31
CA SER A 260 -6.29 -1.70 17.61
C SER A 260 -6.49 -2.79 18.67
N ASP A 261 -6.91 -2.39 19.87
CA ASP A 261 -7.25 -3.30 20.96
C ASP A 261 -8.49 -4.17 20.67
N ASP A 262 -9.32 -3.79 19.69
CA ASP A 262 -10.58 -4.50 19.36
C ASP A 262 -10.47 -5.40 18.12
N GLY A 263 -9.41 -5.26 17.33
CA GLY A 263 -9.24 -6.00 16.08
C GLY A 263 -8.52 -5.20 15.01
N ILE A 264 -8.79 -5.53 13.75
CA ILE A 264 -8.27 -4.78 12.61
C ILE A 264 -9.38 -3.99 11.91
N PHE A 265 -9.01 -2.90 11.28
CA PHE A 265 -9.91 -2.16 10.39
C PHE A 265 -9.17 -1.66 9.16
N ASN A 266 -9.87 -1.65 8.03
CA ASN A 266 -9.38 -1.02 6.81
C ASN A 266 -9.34 0.51 6.99
N ILE A 267 -8.34 1.16 6.42
CA ILE A 267 -8.26 2.62 6.34
C ILE A 267 -9.16 3.14 5.21
N GLU A 268 -9.30 2.37 4.14
CA GLU A 268 -9.85 2.80 2.84
C GLU A 268 -11.30 2.38 2.63
N GLY A 269 -12.03 3.10 1.77
CA GLY A 269 -13.37 2.76 1.29
C GLY A 269 -13.40 2.03 -0.06
N GLY A 270 -12.23 1.74 -0.63
CA GLY A 270 -12.08 1.14 -1.96
C GLY A 270 -10.72 0.50 -2.15
N CYS A 271 -10.45 0.08 -3.38
CA CYS A 271 -9.20 -0.55 -3.80
C CYS A 271 -8.56 0.22 -4.95
N TYR A 272 -7.24 0.18 -5.04
CA TYR A 272 -6.45 0.83 -6.10
C TYR A 272 -5.50 -0.17 -6.76
N ALA A 273 -6.11 -1.12 -7.47
CA ALA A 273 -5.45 -2.29 -8.04
C ALA A 273 -4.56 -1.93 -9.23
N LYS A 274 -3.51 -2.73 -9.46
CA LYS A 274 -2.68 -2.65 -10.66
C LYS A 274 -3.42 -3.38 -11.80
N CYS A 275 -3.42 -2.79 -13.00
CA CYS A 275 -4.13 -3.33 -14.16
C CYS A 275 -3.21 -4.05 -15.17
N PHE A 276 -1.89 -3.85 -15.08
CA PHE A 276 -0.96 -4.49 -16.01
C PHE A 276 -1.02 -6.03 -15.93
N ASN A 277 -1.22 -6.70 -17.07
CA ASN A 277 -1.49 -8.14 -17.21
C ASN A 277 -2.75 -8.64 -16.49
N LEU A 278 -3.72 -7.76 -16.20
CA LEU A 278 -4.98 -8.15 -15.59
C LEU A 278 -5.79 -9.01 -16.58
N SER A 279 -6.26 -10.17 -16.11
CA SER A 279 -7.19 -11.02 -16.85
C SER A 279 -8.24 -11.60 -15.93
N GLU A 280 -9.43 -11.86 -16.48
CA GLU A 280 -10.53 -12.47 -15.71
C GLU A 280 -10.14 -13.87 -15.18
N GLU A 281 -9.32 -14.61 -15.91
CA GLU A 281 -8.85 -15.94 -15.49
C GLU A 281 -7.99 -15.87 -14.21
N LYS A 282 -7.06 -14.91 -14.16
CA LYS A 282 -6.10 -14.80 -13.04
C LYS A 282 -6.72 -14.10 -11.83
N GLU A 283 -7.49 -13.03 -12.06
CA GLU A 283 -8.01 -12.13 -11.02
C GLU A 283 -9.47 -11.73 -11.29
N PRO A 284 -10.42 -12.68 -11.23
CA PRO A 284 -11.81 -12.46 -11.66
C PRO A 284 -12.55 -11.37 -10.88
N ASP A 285 -12.31 -11.27 -9.56
CA ASP A 285 -13.00 -10.28 -8.72
C ASP A 285 -12.57 -8.85 -9.05
N ILE A 286 -11.28 -8.65 -9.34
CA ILE A 286 -10.73 -7.34 -9.74
C ILE A 286 -11.22 -6.98 -11.14
N TYR A 287 -11.17 -7.94 -12.07
CA TYR A 287 -11.66 -7.73 -13.44
C TYR A 287 -13.15 -7.32 -13.44
N LYS A 288 -13.99 -8.00 -12.66
CA LYS A 288 -15.44 -7.69 -12.54
C LYS A 288 -15.75 -6.44 -11.73
N ALA A 289 -14.78 -5.93 -10.96
CA ALA A 289 -14.90 -4.63 -10.31
C ALA A 289 -14.69 -3.48 -11.30
N ILE A 290 -14.18 -3.72 -12.50
CA ILE A 290 -14.05 -2.71 -13.54
C ILE A 290 -15.39 -2.56 -14.25
N LYS A 291 -16.11 -1.49 -13.92
CA LYS A 291 -17.43 -1.15 -14.46
C LYS A 291 -17.72 0.34 -14.24
N PHE A 292 -18.92 0.79 -14.59
CA PHE A 292 -19.37 2.14 -14.23
C PHE A 292 -19.16 2.47 -12.75
N GLY A 293 -18.47 3.59 -12.47
CA GLY A 293 -18.00 4.03 -11.16
C GLY A 293 -16.49 3.82 -10.95
N THR A 294 -15.85 2.95 -11.72
CA THR A 294 -14.41 2.69 -11.67
C THR A 294 -13.63 3.73 -12.45
N VAL A 295 -12.47 4.15 -11.93
CA VAL A 295 -11.48 4.94 -12.66
C VAL A 295 -10.37 4.02 -13.14
N LEU A 296 -10.07 4.03 -14.43
CA LEU A 296 -8.89 3.42 -15.04
C LEU A 296 -7.86 4.52 -15.36
N GLU A 297 -6.70 4.45 -14.73
CA GLU A 297 -5.65 5.47 -14.84
C GLU A 297 -4.49 4.95 -15.69
N ASN A 298 -4.19 5.68 -16.76
CA ASN A 298 -3.10 5.44 -17.72
C ASN A 298 -3.16 4.10 -18.48
N VAL A 299 -4.34 3.49 -18.60
CA VAL A 299 -4.52 2.26 -19.41
C VAL A 299 -4.51 2.58 -20.90
N ASP A 300 -4.01 1.64 -21.70
CA ASP A 300 -4.19 1.66 -23.14
C ASP A 300 -5.59 1.11 -23.48
N TYR A 301 -6.19 1.59 -24.57
CA TYR A 301 -7.47 1.10 -25.06
C TYR A 301 -7.59 1.35 -26.56
N ASP A 302 -8.43 0.57 -27.22
CA ASP A 302 -8.76 0.76 -28.63
C ASP A 302 -9.75 1.92 -28.80
N GLU A 303 -9.40 2.94 -29.57
CA GLU A 303 -10.20 4.18 -29.71
C GLU A 303 -11.58 3.98 -30.37
N GLU A 304 -11.78 2.91 -31.15
CA GLU A 304 -13.05 2.66 -31.84
C GLU A 304 -14.00 1.80 -30.98
N THR A 305 -13.47 0.72 -30.39
CA THR A 305 -14.22 -0.27 -29.63
C THR A 305 -14.26 0.04 -28.13
N HIS A 306 -13.37 0.90 -27.65
CA HIS A 306 -13.18 1.25 -26.24
C HIS A 306 -12.80 0.06 -25.34
N VAL A 307 -12.35 -1.05 -25.93
CA VAL A 307 -11.84 -2.21 -25.19
C VAL A 307 -10.46 -1.86 -24.62
N VAL A 308 -10.28 -2.09 -23.33
CA VAL A 308 -9.03 -1.83 -22.62
C VAL A 308 -7.99 -2.90 -22.95
N ASP A 309 -6.78 -2.47 -23.26
CA ASP A 309 -5.61 -3.33 -23.38
C ASP A 309 -4.84 -3.33 -22.04
N TYR A 310 -5.02 -4.38 -21.25
CA TYR A 310 -4.35 -4.54 -19.96
C TYR A 310 -2.87 -4.95 -20.08
N ASP A 311 -2.41 -5.34 -21.27
CA ASP A 311 -1.00 -5.61 -21.54
C ASP A 311 -0.29 -4.37 -22.10
N GLY A 312 -1.06 -3.35 -22.47
CA GLY A 312 -0.59 -2.07 -22.95
C GLY A 312 0.21 -1.29 -21.89
N THR A 313 1.33 -0.72 -22.34
CA THR A 313 2.29 0.02 -21.50
C THR A 313 2.74 1.32 -22.16
N SER A 314 1.95 1.86 -23.09
CA SER A 314 2.36 3.03 -23.89
C SER A 314 2.73 4.25 -23.03
N LEU A 315 2.01 4.45 -21.92
CA LEU A 315 2.31 5.46 -20.90
C LEU A 315 3.13 4.91 -19.74
N THR A 316 2.78 3.72 -19.23
CA THR A 316 3.38 3.15 -18.02
C THR A 316 3.01 1.68 -17.83
N GLU A 317 3.85 0.93 -17.12
CA GLU A 317 3.47 -0.37 -16.55
C GLU A 317 2.68 -0.24 -15.24
N ASN A 318 2.62 0.96 -14.65
CA ASN A 318 1.86 1.24 -13.43
C ASN A 318 0.42 1.67 -13.75
N THR A 319 -0.24 0.95 -14.66
CA THR A 319 -1.67 1.16 -14.95
C THR A 319 -2.51 0.74 -13.75
N ARG A 320 -3.61 1.45 -13.50
CA ARG A 320 -4.38 1.30 -12.24
C ARG A 320 -5.89 1.32 -12.43
N ALA A 321 -6.60 0.65 -11.52
CA ALA A 321 -8.04 0.73 -11.37
C ALA A 321 -8.40 1.14 -9.94
N SER A 322 -9.14 2.24 -9.79
CA SER A 322 -9.75 2.65 -8.52
C SER A 322 -11.24 2.39 -8.53
N TYR A 323 -11.71 1.58 -7.59
CA TYR A 323 -13.12 1.24 -7.45
C TYR A 323 -13.50 1.13 -5.96
N PRO A 324 -14.77 1.40 -5.62
CA PRO A 324 -15.25 1.30 -4.25
C PRO A 324 -15.28 -0.18 -3.79
N ILE A 325 -15.11 -0.42 -2.49
CA ILE A 325 -14.94 -1.78 -1.94
C ILE A 325 -16.16 -2.67 -2.22
N GLU A 326 -17.34 -2.08 -2.35
CA GLU A 326 -18.60 -2.75 -2.71
C GLU A 326 -18.59 -3.41 -4.08
N TYR A 327 -17.60 -3.11 -4.93
CA TYR A 327 -17.47 -3.74 -6.24
C TYR A 327 -16.83 -5.12 -6.16
N ILE A 328 -16.11 -5.42 -5.08
CA ILE A 328 -15.61 -6.76 -4.78
C ILE A 328 -16.77 -7.58 -4.20
N GLN A 329 -17.19 -8.63 -4.92
CA GLN A 329 -18.37 -9.42 -4.57
C GLN A 329 -18.28 -10.05 -3.17
N ASN A 330 -17.08 -10.46 -2.75
CA ASN A 330 -16.84 -11.09 -1.45
C ASN A 330 -16.26 -10.11 -0.41
N ALA A 331 -16.43 -8.80 -0.57
CA ALA A 331 -15.97 -7.86 0.45
C ALA A 331 -16.76 -8.00 1.76
N LYS A 332 -16.07 -7.80 2.89
CA LYS A 332 -16.68 -7.66 4.21
C LYS A 332 -17.05 -6.20 4.44
N ILE A 333 -18.31 -5.92 4.73
CA ILE A 333 -18.80 -4.58 5.07
C ILE A 333 -19.58 -4.66 6.39
N PRO A 334 -19.24 -3.87 7.42
CA PRO A 334 -18.12 -2.92 7.49
C PRO A 334 -16.76 -3.64 7.41
N CYS A 335 -15.74 -2.93 6.90
CA CYS A 335 -14.38 -3.45 6.71
C CYS A 335 -13.58 -3.50 8.02
N VAL A 336 -14.14 -4.18 9.03
CA VAL A 336 -13.58 -4.40 10.37
C VAL A 336 -13.49 -5.91 10.62
N GLY A 337 -12.37 -6.39 11.15
CA GLY A 337 -12.14 -7.80 11.49
C GLY A 337 -11.68 -7.96 12.94
N SER A 338 -11.81 -9.17 13.48
CA SER A 338 -11.21 -9.52 14.79
C SER A 338 -9.69 -9.56 14.72
N HIS A 339 -9.04 -9.90 15.83
CA HIS A 339 -7.58 -10.09 15.85
C HIS A 339 -7.11 -11.15 14.83
N PRO A 340 -6.03 -10.87 14.07
CA PRO A 340 -5.42 -11.82 13.15
C PRO A 340 -5.02 -13.12 13.85
N LYS A 341 -5.38 -14.26 13.23
CA LYS A 341 -4.85 -15.58 13.59
C LYS A 341 -3.53 -15.85 12.89
N ASN A 342 -3.37 -15.33 11.68
CA ASN A 342 -2.17 -15.49 10.87
C ASN A 342 -1.69 -14.13 10.32
N ILE A 343 -0.39 -13.93 10.34
CA ILE A 343 0.31 -12.90 9.58
C ILE A 343 1.23 -13.60 8.59
N ILE A 344 1.18 -13.18 7.34
CA ILE A 344 1.96 -13.76 6.25
C ILE A 344 2.81 -12.65 5.65
N PHE A 345 4.12 -12.80 5.75
CA PHE A 345 5.11 -11.99 5.05
C PHE A 345 5.44 -12.65 3.72
N LEU A 346 5.06 -12.00 2.63
CA LEU A 346 5.34 -12.44 1.27
C LEU A 346 6.66 -11.84 0.80
N THR A 347 7.56 -12.70 0.36
CA THR A 347 8.84 -12.30 -0.24
C THR A 347 9.01 -12.96 -1.59
N CYS A 348 9.49 -12.20 -2.57
CA CYS A 348 9.90 -12.74 -3.85
C CYS A 348 11.43 -12.93 -3.83
N ASP A 349 11.91 -14.05 -3.28
CA ASP A 349 13.35 -14.31 -3.23
C ASP A 349 13.86 -14.82 -4.58
N ALA A 350 14.52 -13.96 -5.35
CA ALA A 350 15.13 -14.31 -6.63
C ALA A 350 16.50 -15.01 -6.51
N PHE A 351 17.04 -15.16 -5.29
CA PHE A 351 18.26 -15.90 -5.03
C PHE A 351 17.98 -17.39 -4.77
N GLY A 352 16.73 -17.80 -4.59
CA GLY A 352 16.34 -19.21 -4.44
C GLY A 352 16.77 -19.86 -3.13
N VAL A 353 16.94 -19.05 -2.08
CA VAL A 353 17.49 -19.45 -0.78
C VAL A 353 16.38 -19.70 0.24
N LEU A 354 15.40 -18.81 0.32
CA LEU A 354 14.38 -18.86 1.37
C LEU A 354 13.43 -20.04 1.16
N PRO A 355 13.06 -20.76 2.24
CA PRO A 355 12.07 -21.83 2.18
C PRO A 355 10.74 -21.38 1.61
N PRO A 356 9.95 -22.28 0.99
CA PRO A 356 8.60 -21.95 0.53
C PRO A 356 7.73 -21.37 1.65
N VAL A 357 7.92 -21.87 2.87
CA VAL A 357 7.28 -21.38 4.08
C VAL A 357 8.19 -21.54 5.29
N SER A 358 8.14 -20.59 6.21
CA SER A 358 8.83 -20.62 7.49
C SER A 358 7.94 -20.04 8.58
N LYS A 359 7.91 -20.66 9.74
CA LYS A 359 7.25 -20.12 10.92
C LYS A 359 8.23 -19.26 11.70
N LEU A 360 7.82 -18.04 12.01
CA LEU A 360 8.62 -17.06 12.75
C LEU A 360 8.14 -16.95 14.19
N ASN A 361 9.08 -16.82 15.13
CA ASN A 361 8.76 -16.33 16.47
C ASN A 361 8.60 -14.78 16.47
N SER A 362 8.21 -14.21 17.62
CA SER A 362 7.96 -12.75 17.76
C SER A 362 9.17 -11.90 17.35
N SER A 363 10.38 -12.25 17.82
CA SER A 363 11.59 -11.47 17.53
C SER A 363 12.04 -11.59 16.07
N GLN A 364 11.92 -12.77 15.47
CA GLN A 364 12.13 -12.97 14.03
C GLN A 364 11.10 -12.21 13.21
N ALA A 365 9.84 -12.19 13.64
CA ALA A 365 8.80 -11.42 12.98
C ALA A 365 9.15 -9.92 12.97
N MET A 366 9.61 -9.36 14.10
CA MET A 366 10.10 -7.98 14.15
C MET A 366 11.27 -7.73 13.19
N TYR A 367 12.31 -8.58 13.22
CA TYR A 367 13.49 -8.42 12.37
C TYR A 367 13.13 -8.47 10.88
N HIS A 368 12.31 -9.44 10.48
CA HIS A 368 11.90 -9.60 9.08
C HIS A 368 10.88 -8.54 8.64
N PHE A 369 10.07 -8.02 9.56
CA PHE A 369 9.19 -6.89 9.30
C PHE A 369 9.98 -5.62 9.05
N ILE A 370 10.97 -5.29 9.89
CA ILE A 370 11.87 -4.14 9.68
C ILE A 370 12.73 -4.33 8.43
N SER A 371 13.17 -5.56 8.13
CA SER A 371 13.94 -5.81 6.92
C SER A 371 13.08 -5.60 5.67
N GLY A 372 11.84 -6.13 5.67
CA GLY A 372 10.91 -6.00 4.55
C GLY A 372 11.52 -6.44 3.21
N TYR A 373 12.17 -7.60 3.23
CA TYR A 373 12.95 -8.13 2.11
C TYR A 373 12.06 -8.66 0.98
N THR A 374 12.46 -8.37 -0.25
CA THR A 374 12.05 -9.02 -1.50
C THR A 374 13.20 -8.88 -2.51
N ALA A 375 13.12 -9.49 -3.68
CA ALA A 375 14.03 -9.21 -4.78
C ALA A 375 13.29 -8.62 -5.99
N LYS A 376 13.98 -7.75 -6.71
CA LYS A 376 13.64 -7.36 -8.09
C LYS A 376 14.24 -8.38 -9.04
N VAL A 377 13.51 -8.65 -10.11
CA VAL A 377 13.84 -9.71 -11.06
C VAL A 377 14.34 -9.06 -12.34
N ALA A 378 15.42 -9.60 -12.91
CA ALA A 378 15.98 -9.09 -14.17
C ALA A 378 14.91 -9.09 -15.28
N GLY A 379 14.85 -8.00 -16.04
CA GLY A 379 13.89 -7.82 -17.14
C GLY A 379 12.45 -7.46 -16.72
N THR A 380 12.16 -7.34 -15.43
CA THR A 380 10.83 -6.85 -14.93
C THR A 380 10.82 -5.37 -14.57
N GLU A 381 11.99 -4.72 -14.52
CA GLU A 381 12.14 -3.28 -14.33
C GLU A 381 13.24 -2.73 -15.26
N VAL A 382 13.04 -1.51 -15.78
CA VAL A 382 14.01 -0.84 -16.66
C VAL A 382 15.37 -0.70 -15.95
N GLY A 383 16.41 -1.32 -16.52
CA GLY A 383 17.79 -1.23 -16.02
C GLY A 383 18.23 -2.35 -15.09
N VAL A 384 17.33 -3.29 -14.74
CA VAL A 384 17.69 -4.46 -13.91
C VAL A 384 18.07 -5.63 -14.81
N THR A 385 19.36 -5.95 -14.87
CA THR A 385 19.91 -7.06 -15.69
C THR A 385 20.22 -8.31 -14.88
N GLU A 386 20.32 -8.19 -13.56
CA GLU A 386 20.54 -9.29 -12.60
C GLU A 386 19.61 -9.12 -11.39
N PRO A 387 19.29 -10.18 -10.64
CA PRO A 387 18.47 -10.07 -9.43
C PRO A 387 19.06 -9.09 -8.41
N GLU A 388 18.23 -8.18 -7.92
CA GLU A 388 18.64 -7.18 -6.92
C GLU A 388 17.81 -7.33 -5.65
N ALA A 389 18.49 -7.54 -4.52
CA ALA A 389 17.85 -7.54 -3.21
C ALA A 389 17.27 -6.15 -2.92
N THR A 390 16.00 -6.10 -2.55
CA THR A 390 15.29 -4.89 -2.18
C THR A 390 14.77 -5.03 -0.75
N PHE A 391 15.14 -4.08 0.10
CA PHE A 391 14.68 -3.99 1.47
C PHE A 391 13.80 -2.75 1.62
N SER A 392 12.58 -2.95 2.12
CA SER A 392 11.62 -1.87 2.34
C SER A 392 10.99 -2.07 3.69
N ALA A 393 11.54 -1.39 4.70
CA ALA A 393 11.10 -1.50 6.08
C ALA A 393 9.58 -1.49 6.26
N CYS A 394 9.09 -2.38 7.11
CA CYS A 394 7.66 -2.62 7.38
C CYS A 394 6.85 -2.99 6.11
N PHE A 395 7.54 -3.50 5.08
CA PHE A 395 7.00 -3.72 3.73
C PHE A 395 6.37 -2.45 3.11
N GLY A 396 6.81 -1.26 3.52
CA GLY A 396 6.15 0.00 3.23
C GLY A 396 6.97 1.25 3.54
N ALA A 397 8.31 1.18 3.45
CA ALA A 397 9.23 2.20 3.96
C ALA A 397 8.86 3.64 3.55
N ALA A 398 8.44 3.83 2.30
CA ALA A 398 8.07 5.14 1.75
C ALA A 398 6.92 5.87 2.48
N PHE A 399 6.18 5.16 3.34
CA PHE A 399 5.01 5.67 4.06
C PHE A 399 5.22 5.71 5.57
N MET A 400 6.31 5.12 6.08
CA MET A 400 6.60 5.08 7.51
C MET A 400 7.02 6.46 8.01
N VAL A 401 6.37 6.92 9.07
CA VAL A 401 6.65 8.23 9.69
C VAL A 401 7.56 8.05 10.90
N TRP A 402 7.33 7.03 11.72
CA TRP A 402 8.16 6.70 12.88
C TRP A 402 9.35 5.84 12.48
N HIS A 403 10.29 5.66 13.41
CA HIS A 403 11.36 4.68 13.23
C HIS A 403 10.73 3.28 13.07
N PRO A 404 11.22 2.42 12.14
CA PRO A 404 10.64 1.09 11.90
C PRO A 404 10.47 0.23 13.17
N SER A 405 11.37 0.37 14.14
CA SER A 405 11.29 -0.36 15.43
C SER A 405 10.01 -0.06 16.19
N LYS A 406 9.44 1.15 16.10
CA LYS A 406 8.16 1.46 16.75
C LYS A 406 7.00 0.62 16.20
N TYR A 407 6.96 0.44 14.87
CA TYR A 407 5.96 -0.42 14.25
C TYR A 407 6.20 -1.89 14.57
N ALA A 408 7.46 -2.32 14.63
CA ALA A 408 7.83 -3.69 14.97
C ALA A 408 7.48 -4.06 16.42
N GLU A 409 7.73 -3.16 17.37
CA GLU A 409 7.38 -3.34 18.78
C GLU A 409 5.85 -3.44 18.95
N LEU A 410 5.09 -2.54 18.32
CA LEU A 410 3.62 -2.64 18.29
C LEU A 410 3.17 -3.96 17.65
N LEU A 411 3.84 -4.43 16.59
CA LEU A 411 3.53 -5.72 15.97
C LEU A 411 3.77 -6.89 16.93
N ALA A 412 4.90 -6.93 17.63
CA ALA A 412 5.23 -7.96 18.61
C ALA A 412 4.23 -7.99 19.77
N GLU A 413 3.90 -6.83 20.35
CA GLU A 413 2.89 -6.72 21.40
C GLU A 413 1.55 -7.32 20.96
N ARG A 414 1.12 -7.00 19.73
CA ARG A 414 -0.13 -7.49 19.15
C ARG A 414 -0.08 -9.00 18.87
N ILE A 415 1.04 -9.52 18.38
CA ILE A 415 1.25 -10.95 18.15
C ILE A 415 1.12 -11.74 19.46
N GLU A 416 1.83 -11.30 20.50
CA GLU A 416 1.92 -12.02 21.78
C GLU A 416 0.60 -12.00 22.55
N GLN A 417 -0.07 -10.85 22.60
CA GLN A 417 -1.37 -10.70 23.27
C GLN A 417 -2.46 -11.60 22.65
N ASN A 418 -2.38 -11.86 21.34
CA ASN A 418 -3.44 -12.52 20.59
C ASN A 418 -3.11 -13.97 20.18
N GLY A 419 -1.88 -14.43 20.45
CA GLY A 419 -1.39 -15.73 20.01
C GLY A 419 -1.38 -15.89 18.48
N THR A 420 -1.07 -14.80 17.77
CA THR A 420 -1.04 -14.77 16.30
C THR A 420 0.17 -15.55 15.78
N SER A 421 -0.02 -16.40 14.77
CA SER A 421 1.09 -17.09 14.12
C SER A 421 1.65 -16.23 12.97
N VAL A 422 2.97 -16.14 12.87
CA VAL A 422 3.65 -15.38 11.81
C VAL A 422 4.39 -16.33 10.87
N TRP A 423 4.22 -16.11 9.58
CA TRP A 423 4.76 -16.94 8.52
C TRP A 423 5.53 -16.08 7.51
N LEU A 424 6.69 -16.55 7.07
CA LEU A 424 7.41 -16.03 5.92
C LEU A 424 7.20 -16.99 4.75
N VAL A 425 6.65 -16.49 3.64
CA VAL A 425 6.30 -17.31 2.47
C VAL A 425 7.05 -16.79 1.25
N ASN A 426 7.86 -17.66 0.64
CA ASN A 426 8.61 -17.35 -0.57
C ASN A 426 7.74 -17.58 -1.82
N THR A 427 7.43 -16.49 -2.53
CA THR A 427 6.72 -16.46 -3.82
C THR A 427 7.67 -16.23 -5.01
N GLY A 428 8.97 -16.23 -4.74
CA GLY A 428 10.06 -16.04 -5.69
C GLY A 428 10.52 -17.35 -6.30
N TRP A 429 11.81 -17.64 -6.24
CA TRP A 429 12.47 -18.76 -6.90
C TRP A 429 12.85 -19.88 -5.94
N SER A 430 13.07 -21.07 -6.49
CA SER A 430 13.63 -22.26 -5.84
C SER A 430 14.45 -23.06 -6.86
N GLY A 431 15.31 -23.98 -6.39
CA GLY A 431 16.17 -24.79 -7.25
C GLY A 431 17.42 -24.10 -7.81
N GLY A 432 17.67 -22.85 -7.39
CA GLY A 432 18.74 -22.00 -7.89
C GLY A 432 18.31 -20.52 -7.87
N GLY A 433 19.26 -19.61 -8.06
CA GLY A 433 18.96 -18.20 -8.32
C GLY A 433 18.30 -18.02 -9.68
N TYR A 434 17.78 -16.82 -9.95
CA TYR A 434 17.24 -16.46 -11.26
C TYR A 434 18.23 -16.79 -12.40
N GLY A 435 17.73 -17.48 -13.44
CA GLY A 435 18.53 -17.97 -14.56
C GLY A 435 18.88 -19.45 -14.47
N GLU A 436 18.93 -20.01 -13.26
CA GLU A 436 19.14 -21.45 -13.00
C GLU A 436 17.92 -22.12 -12.36
N GLY A 437 17.33 -21.46 -11.36
CA GLY A 437 16.13 -21.93 -10.66
C GLY A 437 14.82 -21.55 -11.35
N GLU A 438 13.72 -22.05 -10.81
CA GLU A 438 12.37 -21.79 -11.30
C GLU A 438 11.56 -20.99 -10.28
N ARG A 439 10.63 -20.16 -10.79
CA ARG A 439 9.70 -19.46 -9.92
C ARG A 439 8.74 -20.44 -9.26
N MET A 440 8.51 -20.28 -7.96
CA MET A 440 7.58 -21.08 -7.17
C MET A 440 6.21 -21.15 -7.86
N PRO A 441 5.73 -22.34 -8.24
CA PRO A 441 4.42 -22.48 -8.86
C PRO A 441 3.31 -21.92 -7.96
N LEU A 442 2.47 -21.05 -8.52
CA LEU A 442 1.37 -20.42 -7.77
C LEU A 442 0.45 -21.43 -7.08
N LYS A 443 0.25 -22.61 -7.69
CA LYS A 443 -0.52 -23.72 -7.09
C LYS A 443 0.08 -24.17 -5.74
N TYR A 444 1.40 -24.22 -5.61
CA TYR A 444 2.07 -24.63 -4.36
C TYR A 444 1.96 -23.53 -3.33
N THR A 445 2.19 -22.27 -3.71
CA THR A 445 1.97 -21.13 -2.82
C THR A 445 0.53 -21.09 -2.30
N ARG A 446 -0.48 -21.29 -3.15
CA ARG A 446 -1.89 -21.36 -2.71
C ARG A 446 -2.13 -22.51 -1.73
N SER A 447 -1.55 -23.68 -1.96
CA SER A 447 -1.69 -24.82 -1.03
C SER A 447 -1.03 -24.55 0.33
N ILE A 448 0.14 -23.89 0.34
CA ILE A 448 0.82 -23.43 1.56
C ILE A 448 -0.04 -22.41 2.31
N ILE A 449 -0.63 -21.44 1.60
CA ILE A 449 -1.53 -20.45 2.22
C ILE A 449 -2.79 -21.13 2.76
N ASP A 450 -3.43 -22.01 2.00
CA ASP A 450 -4.61 -22.75 2.44
C ASP A 450 -4.33 -23.55 3.73
N SER A 451 -3.18 -24.22 3.80
CA SER A 451 -2.76 -24.99 4.99
C SER A 451 -2.36 -24.12 6.20
N ILE A 452 -1.85 -22.90 5.99
CA ILE A 452 -1.66 -21.91 7.05
C ILE A 452 -3.02 -21.46 7.60
N LEU A 453 -3.97 -21.17 6.71
CA LEU A 453 -5.26 -20.59 7.06
C LEU A 453 -6.23 -21.60 7.69
N ASP A 454 -6.20 -22.86 7.25
CA ASP A 454 -6.98 -23.94 7.87
C ASP A 454 -6.32 -24.51 9.15
N GLY A 455 -5.08 -24.10 9.42
CA GLY A 455 -4.31 -24.45 10.60
C GLY A 455 -3.56 -25.78 10.53
N THR A 456 -3.67 -26.54 9.44
CA THR A 456 -2.96 -27.83 9.26
C THR A 456 -1.44 -27.64 9.30
N MET A 457 -0.92 -26.53 8.75
CA MET A 457 0.51 -26.20 8.74
C MET A 457 1.11 -26.07 10.16
N ASN A 458 0.31 -25.77 11.18
CA ASN A 458 0.80 -25.71 12.56
C ASN A 458 1.28 -27.06 13.11
N ASN A 459 0.86 -28.17 12.51
CA ASN A 459 1.20 -29.52 12.95
C ASN A 459 2.27 -30.19 12.08
N ALA A 460 2.72 -29.53 11.01
CA ALA A 460 3.76 -30.07 10.14
C ALA A 460 5.08 -30.22 10.93
N PRO A 461 5.83 -31.33 10.74
CA PRO A 461 7.18 -31.44 11.27
C PRO A 461 8.06 -30.30 10.76
N VAL A 462 8.92 -29.78 11.62
CA VAL A 462 9.80 -28.65 11.30
C VAL A 462 11.27 -29.02 11.44
N VAL A 463 12.10 -28.43 10.60
CA VAL A 463 13.56 -28.39 10.77
C VAL A 463 14.00 -26.96 10.98
N LYS A 464 15.03 -26.77 11.81
CA LYS A 464 15.54 -25.43 12.08
C LYS A 464 16.53 -25.02 11.00
N ASN A 465 16.28 -23.89 10.33
CA ASN A 465 17.29 -23.27 9.48
C ASN A 465 18.47 -22.81 10.35
N LYS A 466 19.70 -23.16 9.99
CA LYS A 466 20.88 -22.90 10.86
C LYS A 466 21.25 -21.42 10.91
N LEU A 467 21.12 -20.71 9.79
CA LEU A 467 21.63 -19.35 9.64
C LEU A 467 20.57 -18.33 10.06
N PHE A 468 19.34 -18.46 9.57
CA PHE A 468 18.23 -17.58 9.89
C PHE A 468 17.46 -18.00 11.15
N GLY A 469 17.62 -19.25 11.61
CA GLY A 469 16.97 -19.74 12.82
C GLY A 469 15.47 -20.05 12.68
N PHE A 470 14.91 -19.99 11.47
CA PHE A 470 13.49 -20.26 11.22
C PHE A 470 13.11 -21.71 11.53
N ASP A 471 11.85 -21.92 11.93
CA ASP A 471 11.24 -23.24 11.88
C ASP A 471 10.65 -23.47 10.48
N VAL A 472 11.24 -24.39 9.72
CA VAL A 472 10.87 -24.69 8.33
C VAL A 472 10.02 -25.96 8.29
N PRO A 473 8.72 -25.88 7.98
CA PRO A 473 7.89 -27.05 7.74
C PRO A 473 8.47 -27.95 6.64
N THR A 474 8.54 -29.26 6.88
CA THR A 474 9.11 -30.23 5.93
C THR A 474 8.09 -30.83 4.98
N GLU A 475 6.80 -30.59 5.22
CA GLU A 475 5.70 -31.08 4.40
C GLU A 475 4.56 -30.07 4.34
N SER A 476 3.85 -30.05 3.22
CA SER A 476 2.63 -29.28 3.01
C SER A 476 1.72 -30.07 2.06
N PRO A 477 0.40 -30.06 2.24
CA PRO A 477 -0.53 -30.68 1.29
C PRO A 477 -0.25 -30.24 -0.15
N ASP A 478 -0.31 -31.18 -1.09
CA ASP A 478 -0.15 -30.93 -2.54
C ASP A 478 1.14 -30.21 -2.96
N VAL A 479 2.16 -30.17 -2.09
CA VAL A 479 3.50 -29.65 -2.39
C VAL A 479 4.52 -30.79 -2.27
N PRO A 480 5.37 -31.01 -3.28
CA PRO A 480 6.43 -32.02 -3.19
C PRO A 480 7.39 -31.76 -2.03
N VAL A 481 7.71 -32.81 -1.27
CA VAL A 481 8.52 -32.71 -0.04
C VAL A 481 9.93 -32.18 -0.29
N GLU A 482 10.48 -32.45 -1.48
CA GLU A 482 11.79 -31.96 -1.91
C GLU A 482 11.84 -30.43 -2.03
N ILE A 483 10.71 -29.78 -2.36
CA ILE A 483 10.63 -28.32 -2.53
C ILE A 483 10.59 -27.61 -1.17
N MET A 484 10.06 -28.25 -0.14
CA MET A 484 9.92 -27.68 1.20
C MET A 484 11.27 -27.28 1.83
N LEU A 485 12.36 -27.91 1.39
CA LEU A 485 13.72 -27.63 1.83
C LEU A 485 14.55 -27.16 0.62
N PRO A 486 14.78 -25.84 0.45
CA PRO A 486 15.44 -25.27 -0.73
C PRO A 486 16.76 -25.96 -1.10
N ARG A 487 17.60 -26.30 -0.12
CA ARG A 487 18.86 -27.01 -0.37
C ARG A 487 18.70 -28.33 -1.15
N ASN A 488 17.56 -29.01 -1.04
CA ASN A 488 17.28 -30.26 -1.76
C ASN A 488 16.90 -30.04 -3.23
N THR A 489 16.55 -28.80 -3.60
CA THR A 489 16.18 -28.44 -4.98
C THR A 489 17.38 -27.97 -5.80
N TRP A 490 18.46 -27.57 -5.14
CA TRP A 490 19.70 -27.15 -5.82
C TRP A 490 20.49 -28.39 -6.27
N SER A 491 21.04 -28.33 -7.49
CA SER A 491 21.90 -29.39 -8.01
C SER A 491 23.25 -29.47 -7.26
N ASP A 492 23.70 -28.35 -6.70
CA ASP A 492 24.91 -28.23 -5.89
C ASP A 492 24.55 -27.65 -4.51
N GLY A 493 24.70 -28.47 -3.47
CA GLY A 493 24.39 -28.07 -2.10
C GLY A 493 25.38 -27.05 -1.52
N ASP A 494 26.62 -27.03 -2.00
CA ASP A 494 27.62 -26.07 -1.53
C ASP A 494 27.34 -24.68 -2.14
N ALA A 495 26.87 -24.64 -3.40
CA ALA A 495 26.39 -23.42 -4.04
C ALA A 495 25.17 -22.82 -3.31
N TYR A 496 24.23 -23.66 -2.84
CA TYR A 496 23.14 -23.22 -1.97
C TYR A 496 23.68 -22.61 -0.67
N ASP A 497 24.62 -23.30 0.00
CA ASP A 497 25.16 -22.85 1.28
C ASP A 497 25.90 -21.49 1.14
N GLU A 498 26.55 -21.24 0.00
CA GLU A 498 27.15 -19.95 -0.34
C GLU A 498 26.09 -18.86 -0.59
N ALA A 499 25.05 -19.15 -1.38
CA ALA A 499 23.95 -18.22 -1.64
C ALA A 499 23.21 -17.85 -0.35
N GLU A 500 22.98 -18.82 0.54
CA GLU A 500 22.37 -18.60 1.86
C GLU A 500 23.22 -17.66 2.72
N ARG A 501 24.54 -17.88 2.73
CA ARG A 501 25.50 -17.01 3.43
C ARG A 501 25.48 -15.58 2.89
N ASN A 502 25.44 -15.41 1.58
CA ASN A 502 25.43 -14.10 0.93
C ASN A 502 24.13 -13.34 1.23
N LEU A 503 22.98 -14.02 1.17
CA LEU A 503 21.70 -13.41 1.52
C LEU A 503 21.69 -12.96 2.99
N ALA A 504 22.20 -13.78 3.91
CA ALA A 504 22.30 -13.41 5.32
C ALA A 504 23.21 -12.19 5.56
N ILE A 505 24.30 -12.04 4.79
CA ILE A 505 25.16 -10.85 4.84
C ILE A 505 24.35 -9.62 4.39
N MET A 506 23.60 -9.71 3.28
CA MET A 506 22.75 -8.61 2.80
C MET A 506 21.71 -8.19 3.85
N PHE A 507 21.09 -9.14 4.54
CA PHE A 507 20.16 -8.85 5.65
C PHE A 507 20.85 -8.06 6.77
N ARG A 508 22.03 -8.49 7.23
CA ARG A 508 22.77 -7.80 8.30
C ARG A 508 23.26 -6.42 7.86
N ASP A 509 23.75 -6.30 6.63
CA ASP A 509 24.22 -5.03 6.09
C ASP A 509 23.09 -4.02 5.95
N ASN A 510 21.92 -4.47 5.47
CA ASN A 510 20.72 -3.64 5.45
C ASN A 510 20.30 -3.21 6.87
N PHE A 511 20.38 -4.11 7.85
CA PHE A 511 19.87 -3.84 9.20
C PHE A 511 20.67 -2.76 9.96
N LYS A 512 21.94 -2.53 9.60
CA LYS A 512 22.81 -1.51 10.23
C LYS A 512 22.15 -0.13 10.34
N GLN A 513 21.32 0.25 9.37
CA GLN A 513 20.64 1.55 9.36
C GLN A 513 19.53 1.69 10.42
N PHE A 514 19.10 0.58 11.03
CA PHE A 514 18.04 0.52 12.06
C PHE A 514 18.59 0.16 13.44
N GLU A 515 19.90 -0.06 13.59
CA GLU A 515 20.50 -0.48 14.86
C GLU A 515 20.25 0.55 15.95
N GLU A 516 20.44 1.84 15.63
CA GLU A 516 20.07 2.93 16.52
C GLU A 516 18.53 3.00 16.64
N GLY A 517 18.02 2.77 17.85
CA GLY A 517 16.58 2.76 18.12
C GLY A 517 15.93 1.38 18.06
N SER A 518 16.66 0.31 17.74
CA SER A 518 16.16 -1.07 17.84
C SER A 518 16.47 -1.70 19.20
N SER A 519 15.55 -2.52 19.69
CA SER A 519 15.75 -3.31 20.91
C SER A 519 16.79 -4.41 20.70
N LYS A 520 17.42 -4.86 21.79
CA LYS A 520 18.39 -5.97 21.76
C LYS A 520 17.79 -7.26 21.18
N GLU A 521 16.52 -7.52 21.51
CA GLU A 521 15.80 -8.69 21.02
C GLU A 521 15.68 -8.71 19.49
N ILE A 522 15.43 -7.54 18.88
CA ILE A 522 15.39 -7.41 17.41
C ILE A 522 16.77 -7.68 16.82
N LEU A 523 17.83 -7.09 17.41
CA LEU A 523 19.20 -7.23 16.90
C LEU A 523 19.70 -8.68 16.95
N GLU A 524 19.33 -9.44 17.98
CA GLU A 524 19.72 -10.84 18.15
C GLU A 524 18.89 -11.81 17.29
N ALA A 525 17.77 -11.37 16.71
CA ALA A 525 16.89 -12.19 15.88
C ALA A 525 17.30 -12.28 14.40
N GLY A 526 18.32 -11.53 13.99
CA GLY A 526 18.87 -11.57 12.64
C GLY A 526 19.69 -12.84 12.34
N PRO A 527 20.15 -13.03 11.09
CA PRO A 527 20.94 -14.19 10.71
C PRO A 527 22.23 -14.34 11.52
N ASN A 528 22.49 -15.55 12.01
CA ASN A 528 23.61 -15.88 12.87
C ASN A 528 24.61 -16.82 12.18
N PHE A 529 25.88 -16.41 12.13
CA PHE A 529 27.00 -17.13 11.50
C PHE A 529 27.84 -17.96 12.49
N SER A 530 27.43 -18.02 13.76
CA SER A 530 28.17 -18.70 14.85
C SER A 530 28.11 -20.21 14.78
#